data_AF-S4RLL1-F1
#
_entry.id   AF-S4RLL1-F1
#
_cell.length_a   1.000
_cell.length_b   1.000
_cell.length_c   1.000
_cell.angle_alpha   90.00
_cell.angle_beta   90.00
_cell.angle_gamma   90.00
#
_symmetry.space_group_name_H-M   'P 1'
#
loop_
_entity.id
_entity.type
_entity.pdbx_description
1 polymer ?
#
loop_
_entity_poly.entity_id
_entity_poly.type
_entity_poly.pdbx_seq_one_letter_code
_entity_poly.pdbx_strand_id
1 'polypeptide(L)'
;RAKPSLLSLALLVLAMEFPGFLLTLPYFFIGCGGARVAGVTVPYDGGAVLPGGSLLAPCNAHCACSSGAWDPVCGADGVTYASPCLAGCSVMRGSGRDTVYQECACIGAGDAHNSSALLEQCPREDDCHRKFILFMLSSSVAAFFNALAFTPSYTFFIRGIRKDLTSFALGIQTLITRVLAGIPAPIVFGAAIDSTCLKSSSGPACQGEGSCHVYDVNEYRRAPAASNSRSLH
;
A
#
# COMPACT_ATOMS: atom_id res chain seq x y z
N ARG A 1 23.13 -31.10 32.06
CA ARG A 1 22.88 -30.23 30.87
C ARG A 1 23.41 -28.84 31.20
N ALA A 2 24.52 -28.40 30.58
CA ALA A 2 25.15 -27.11 30.90
C ALA A 2 24.22 -25.94 30.52
N LYS A 3 24.03 -24.99 31.43
CA LYS A 3 23.27 -23.76 31.13
C LYS A 3 24.22 -22.78 30.43
N PRO A 4 23.82 -22.18 29.30
CA PRO A 4 24.65 -21.19 28.63
C PRO A 4 24.91 -19.99 29.55
N SER A 5 26.11 -19.43 29.48
CA SER A 5 26.49 -18.22 30.23
C SER A 5 25.69 -17.00 29.74
N LEU A 6 25.66 -15.92 30.53
CA LEU A 6 25.02 -14.66 30.11
C LEU A 6 25.69 -14.07 28.86
N LEU A 7 27.02 -14.14 28.78
CA LEU A 7 27.78 -13.70 27.61
C LEU A 7 27.40 -14.52 26.36
N SER A 8 27.26 -15.84 26.51
CA SER A 8 26.85 -16.72 25.41
C SER A 8 25.43 -16.38 24.90
N LEU A 9 24.51 -16.03 25.80
CA LEU A 9 23.16 -15.60 25.41
C LEU A 9 23.21 -14.25 24.68
N ALA A 10 23.95 -13.28 25.19
CA ALA A 10 24.10 -11.96 24.56
C ALA A 10 24.67 -12.07 23.14
N LEU A 11 25.71 -12.88 22.96
CA LEU A 11 26.28 -13.15 21.63
C LEU A 11 25.27 -13.82 20.68
N LEU A 12 24.45 -14.75 21.20
CA LEU A 12 23.44 -15.42 20.40
C LEU A 12 22.29 -14.49 20.00
N VAL A 13 21.89 -13.55 20.87
CA VAL A 13 20.94 -12.49 20.51
C VAL A 13 21.48 -11.63 19.38
N LEU A 14 22.71 -11.11 19.54
CA LEU A 14 23.35 -10.26 18.52
C LEU A 14 23.50 -10.99 17.18
N ALA A 15 23.88 -12.27 17.21
CA ALA A 15 24.04 -13.08 16.00
C ALA A 15 22.72 -13.30 15.23
N MET A 16 21.56 -13.22 15.91
CA MET A 16 20.25 -13.42 15.27
C MET A 16 19.60 -12.08 14.87
N GLU A 17 19.73 -11.03 15.69
CA GLU A 17 19.16 -9.71 15.37
C GLU A 17 19.91 -9.02 14.25
N PHE A 18 21.25 -9.13 14.20
CA PHE A 18 22.05 -8.42 13.20
C PHE A 18 21.69 -8.81 11.75
N PRO A 19 21.61 -10.10 11.37
CA PRO A 19 21.13 -10.48 10.04
C PRO A 19 19.69 -10.05 9.77
N GLY A 20 18.81 -10.16 10.77
CA GLY A 20 17.43 -9.72 10.67
C GLY A 20 17.33 -8.22 10.33
N PHE A 21 18.09 -7.38 11.03
CA PHE A 21 18.16 -5.94 10.76
C PHE A 21 18.71 -5.64 9.37
N LEU A 22 19.82 -6.28 8.98
CA LEU A 22 20.43 -6.11 7.66
C LEU A 22 19.45 -6.45 6.52
N LEU A 23 18.62 -7.47 6.68
CA LEU A 23 17.60 -7.86 5.71
C LEU A 23 16.47 -6.84 5.57
N THR A 24 16.22 -6.01 6.58
CA THR A 24 15.17 -4.97 6.55
C THR A 24 15.64 -3.63 5.97
N LEU A 25 16.94 -3.34 6.01
CA LEU A 25 17.52 -2.11 5.43
C LEU A 25 17.10 -1.82 3.97
N PRO A 26 17.08 -2.79 3.04
CA PRO A 26 16.69 -2.51 1.66
C PRO A 26 15.19 -2.20 1.47
N TYR A 27 14.32 -2.41 2.47
CA TYR A 27 12.87 -2.21 2.32
C TYR A 27 12.51 -0.77 1.98
N PHE A 28 13.31 0.20 2.41
CA PHE A 28 13.08 1.60 2.07
C PHE A 28 13.26 1.88 0.57
N PHE A 29 14.15 1.13 -0.10
CA PHE A 29 14.51 1.34 -1.50
C PHE A 29 13.75 0.41 -2.46
N ILE A 30 13.24 -0.72 -1.97
CA ILE A 30 12.43 -1.64 -2.77
C ILE A 30 11.01 -1.07 -2.89
N GLY A 31 10.76 -0.41 -4.01
CA GLY A 31 9.48 0.21 -4.33
C GLY A 31 9.01 -0.09 -5.74
N CYS A 32 7.68 -0.10 -5.90
CA CYS A 32 7.04 0.03 -7.20
C CYS A 32 6.49 1.44 -7.38
N GLY A 33 6.37 1.86 -8.64
CA GLY A 33 5.58 3.04 -9.00
C GLY A 33 4.12 2.91 -8.59
N GLY A 34 3.45 4.07 -8.48
CA GLY A 34 2.00 4.14 -8.25
C GLY A 34 1.21 3.57 -9.41
N ALA A 35 -0.03 3.17 -9.13
CA ALA A 35 -0.96 2.80 -10.19
C ALA A 35 -1.25 4.03 -11.07
N ARG A 36 -1.22 3.86 -12.39
CA ARG A 36 -1.57 4.92 -13.34
C ARG A 36 -3.08 4.92 -13.53
N VAL A 37 -3.77 5.86 -12.88
CA VAL A 37 -5.23 6.02 -12.93
C VAL A 37 -5.59 7.35 -13.59
N ALA A 38 -6.41 7.30 -14.65
CA ALA A 38 -6.89 8.48 -15.37
C ALA A 38 -7.73 9.38 -14.44
N GLY A 39 -7.50 10.69 -14.51
CA GLY A 39 -8.16 11.70 -13.67
C GLY A 39 -7.67 11.80 -12.23
N VAL A 40 -6.80 10.88 -11.77
CA VAL A 40 -6.29 10.84 -10.39
C VAL A 40 -4.77 10.98 -10.34
N THR A 41 -4.04 10.16 -11.10
CA THR A 41 -2.56 10.24 -11.19
C THR A 41 -2.08 10.63 -12.58
N VAL A 42 -2.90 10.42 -13.61
CA VAL A 42 -2.61 10.76 -15.01
C VAL A 42 -3.78 11.60 -15.55
N PRO A 43 -3.53 12.73 -16.25
CA PRO A 43 -4.59 13.54 -16.87
C PRO A 43 -5.24 12.81 -18.05
N TYR A 44 -6.50 13.12 -18.35
CA TYR A 44 -7.18 12.63 -19.57
C TYR A 44 -6.62 13.28 -20.86
N ASP A 45 -6.35 14.59 -20.82
CA ASP A 45 -6.01 15.39 -22.02
C ASP A 45 -4.53 15.85 -22.05
N GLY A 46 -3.63 15.15 -21.34
CA GLY A 46 -2.21 15.52 -21.26
C GLY A 46 -1.89 16.82 -20.49
N GLY A 47 -2.88 17.47 -19.88
CA GLY A 47 -2.73 18.64 -19.01
C GLY A 47 -2.27 18.33 -17.58
N ALA A 48 -2.37 19.27 -16.65
CA ALA A 48 -2.06 19.01 -15.24
C ALA A 48 -3.24 18.32 -14.52
N VAL A 49 -2.93 17.40 -13.60
CA VAL A 49 -3.95 16.80 -12.71
C VAL A 49 -4.38 17.84 -11.67
N LEU A 50 -5.68 18.14 -11.62
CA LEU A 50 -6.23 19.07 -10.62
C LEU A 50 -6.18 18.47 -9.20
N PRO A 51 -5.94 19.28 -8.16
CA PRO A 51 -6.03 18.82 -6.78
C PRO A 51 -7.47 18.33 -6.50
N GLY A 52 -7.59 17.06 -6.10
CA GLY A 52 -8.89 16.39 -5.90
C GLY A 52 -9.35 15.48 -7.04
N GLY A 53 -8.67 15.47 -8.19
CA GLY A 53 -8.84 14.51 -9.29
C GLY A 53 -10.25 14.41 -9.89
N SER A 54 -10.42 14.88 -11.14
CA SER A 54 -11.68 14.71 -11.88
C SER A 54 -11.66 13.45 -12.74
N LEU A 55 -12.60 12.55 -12.50
CA LEU A 55 -12.85 11.39 -13.36
C LEU A 55 -13.66 11.77 -14.62
N LEU A 56 -14.29 12.94 -14.62
CA LEU A 56 -15.05 13.46 -15.76
C LEU A 56 -14.15 14.29 -16.67
N ALA A 57 -14.25 14.03 -17.98
CA ALA A 57 -13.51 14.65 -19.04
C ALA A 57 -14.39 14.79 -20.31
N PRO A 58 -14.03 15.65 -21.28
CA PRO A 58 -14.82 15.83 -22.49
C PRO A 58 -15.08 14.51 -23.25
N CYS A 59 -14.09 13.61 -23.26
CA CYS A 59 -14.18 12.30 -23.93
C CYS A 59 -15.23 11.36 -23.32
N ASN A 60 -15.54 11.46 -22.02
CA ASN A 60 -16.54 10.61 -21.35
C ASN A 60 -17.86 11.33 -21.03
N ALA A 61 -18.01 12.58 -21.47
CA ALA A 61 -19.22 13.37 -21.24
C ALA A 61 -20.47 12.80 -21.93
N HIS A 62 -20.31 11.97 -22.96
CA HIS A 62 -21.40 11.40 -23.74
C HIS A 62 -22.22 10.33 -22.99
N CYS A 63 -21.68 9.74 -21.92
CA CYS A 63 -22.32 8.63 -21.21
C CYS A 63 -22.89 8.97 -19.83
N ALA A 64 -22.97 10.25 -19.44
CA ALA A 64 -23.53 10.70 -18.15
C ALA A 64 -23.04 9.88 -16.94
N CYS A 65 -21.71 9.64 -16.89
CA CYS A 65 -21.11 8.72 -15.93
C CYS A 65 -21.29 9.17 -14.48
N SER A 66 -21.52 8.21 -13.58
CA SER A 66 -21.44 8.47 -12.14
C SER A 66 -19.98 8.63 -11.72
N SER A 67 -19.66 9.76 -11.07
CA SER A 67 -18.32 10.03 -10.52
C SER A 67 -17.94 9.12 -9.34
N GLY A 68 -18.92 8.40 -8.77
CA GLY A 68 -18.71 7.41 -7.70
C GLY A 68 -18.63 5.97 -8.20
N ALA A 69 -18.79 5.71 -9.51
CA ALA A 69 -18.67 4.37 -10.05
C ALA A 69 -17.21 3.89 -10.02
N TRP A 70 -16.98 2.72 -9.43
CA TRP A 70 -15.66 2.11 -9.32
C TRP A 70 -15.69 0.64 -9.79
N ASP A 71 -15.36 0.44 -11.05
CA ASP A 71 -15.19 -0.86 -11.70
C ASP A 71 -14.00 -0.78 -12.68
N PRO A 72 -12.77 -0.85 -12.19
CA PRO A 72 -11.59 -0.42 -12.93
C PRO A 72 -11.35 -1.26 -14.18
N VAL A 73 -11.04 -0.57 -15.29
CA VAL A 73 -10.66 -1.20 -16.56
C VAL A 73 -9.28 -0.76 -17.02
N CYS A 74 -8.54 -1.66 -17.63
CA CYS A 74 -7.21 -1.39 -18.17
C CYS A 74 -7.33 -1.05 -19.64
N GLY A 75 -7.00 0.19 -20.01
CA GLY A 75 -6.96 0.61 -21.40
C GLY A 75 -5.74 0.06 -22.12
N ALA A 76 -5.85 -0.05 -23.45
CA ALA A 76 -4.74 -0.44 -24.33
C ALA A 76 -3.52 0.51 -24.24
N ASP A 77 -3.68 1.72 -23.70
CA ASP A 77 -2.62 2.69 -23.39
C ASP A 77 -1.88 2.40 -22.07
N GLY A 78 -2.29 1.36 -21.34
CA GLY A 78 -1.73 0.97 -20.05
C GLY A 78 -2.12 1.91 -18.90
N VAL A 79 -3.18 2.69 -19.07
CA VAL A 79 -3.78 3.52 -18.02
C VAL A 79 -5.06 2.85 -17.52
N THR A 80 -5.26 2.86 -16.20
CA THR A 80 -6.49 2.36 -15.60
C THR A 80 -7.53 3.48 -15.52
N TYR A 81 -8.75 3.17 -15.93
CA TYR A 81 -9.90 4.05 -15.81
C TYR A 81 -10.82 3.53 -14.72
N ALA A 82 -11.43 4.42 -13.94
CA ALA A 82 -12.25 4.04 -12.79
C ALA A 82 -13.53 3.25 -13.16
N SER A 83 -14.01 3.37 -14.40
CA SER A 83 -15.08 2.52 -14.95
C SER A 83 -15.03 2.48 -16.48
N PRO A 84 -15.72 1.53 -17.14
CA PRO A 84 -15.86 1.51 -18.60
C PRO A 84 -16.49 2.81 -19.16
N CYS A 85 -17.47 3.37 -18.43
CA CYS A 85 -18.10 4.64 -18.77
C CYS A 85 -17.08 5.79 -18.72
N LEU A 86 -16.26 5.83 -17.67
CA LEU A 86 -15.24 6.87 -17.49
C LEU A 86 -14.06 6.71 -18.45
N ALA A 87 -13.91 5.55 -19.10
CA ALA A 87 -13.05 5.32 -20.26
C ALA A 87 -13.71 5.71 -21.60
N GLY A 88 -15.01 6.03 -21.59
CA GLY A 88 -15.78 6.43 -22.76
C GLY A 88 -16.10 5.29 -23.71
N CYS A 89 -16.22 4.05 -23.24
CA CYS A 89 -16.51 2.88 -24.07
C CYS A 89 -18.01 2.76 -24.37
N SER A 90 -18.36 2.46 -25.62
CA SER A 90 -19.75 2.27 -26.09
C SER A 90 -20.13 0.79 -26.28
N VAL A 91 -19.15 -0.09 -26.49
CA VAL A 91 -19.39 -1.50 -26.84
C VAL A 91 -18.80 -2.42 -25.79
N MET A 92 -19.56 -3.44 -25.39
CA MET A 92 -19.13 -4.52 -24.50
C MET A 92 -19.21 -5.86 -25.24
N ARG A 93 -18.14 -6.65 -25.20
CA ARG A 93 -18.09 -8.01 -25.75
C ARG A 93 -17.56 -8.99 -24.71
N GLY A 94 -18.11 -10.20 -24.70
CA GLY A 94 -17.73 -11.25 -23.76
C GLY A 94 -18.67 -11.36 -22.56
N SER A 95 -18.28 -12.17 -21.58
CA SER A 95 -19.04 -12.40 -20.35
C SER A 95 -18.08 -12.73 -19.20
N GLY A 96 -18.35 -12.16 -18.02
CA GLY A 96 -17.53 -12.40 -16.83
C GLY A 96 -16.14 -11.75 -16.93
N ARG A 97 -15.09 -12.53 -16.70
CA ARG A 97 -13.70 -12.06 -16.65
C ARG A 97 -13.11 -11.72 -18.03
N ASP A 98 -13.61 -12.35 -19.08
CA ASP A 98 -13.15 -12.12 -20.46
C ASP A 98 -13.94 -10.98 -21.15
N THR A 99 -14.49 -10.06 -20.35
CA THR A 99 -15.24 -8.91 -20.86
C THR A 99 -14.26 -7.87 -21.40
N VAL A 100 -14.42 -7.56 -22.68
CA VAL A 100 -13.65 -6.55 -23.41
C VAL A 100 -14.60 -5.41 -23.76
N TYR A 101 -14.24 -4.21 -23.34
CA TYR A 101 -14.88 -2.97 -23.77
C TYR A 101 -14.16 -2.43 -25.00
N GLN A 102 -14.91 -1.90 -25.96
CA GLN A 102 -14.39 -1.38 -27.22
C GLN A 102 -14.96 0.01 -27.50
N GLU A 103 -14.35 0.70 -28.46
CA GLU A 103 -14.74 2.06 -28.89
C GLU A 103 -14.66 3.04 -27.73
N CYS A 104 -13.57 3.00 -26.97
CA CYS A 104 -13.35 3.84 -25.81
C CYS A 104 -12.79 5.20 -26.22
N ALA A 105 -13.58 6.26 -26.09
CA ALA A 105 -13.22 7.61 -26.53
C ALA A 105 -12.07 8.26 -25.74
N CYS A 106 -11.81 7.81 -24.51
CA CYS A 106 -10.75 8.38 -23.67
C CYS A 106 -9.41 7.61 -23.73
N ILE A 107 -9.33 6.52 -24.50
CA ILE A 107 -8.14 5.66 -24.58
C ILE A 107 -7.39 5.95 -25.88
N GLY A 108 -6.17 6.49 -25.77
CA GLY A 108 -5.30 6.80 -26.92
C GLY A 108 -5.81 7.97 -27.77
N ALA A 109 -5.25 9.16 -27.56
CA ALA A 109 -5.59 10.37 -28.31
C ALA A 109 -5.12 10.38 -29.80
N GLY A 110 -5.10 9.23 -30.48
CA GLY A 110 -4.54 9.09 -31.83
C GLY A 110 -5.15 8.04 -32.76
N ASP A 111 -5.80 6.98 -32.27
CA ASP A 111 -6.39 5.92 -33.14
C ASP A 111 -7.65 5.30 -32.51
N ALA A 112 -8.80 5.93 -32.77
CA ALA A 112 -10.10 5.59 -32.19
C ALA A 112 -10.65 4.20 -32.56
N HIS A 113 -10.04 3.50 -33.51
CA HIS A 113 -10.55 2.20 -34.00
C HIS A 113 -10.00 0.97 -33.27
N ASN A 114 -8.96 1.13 -32.42
CA ASN A 114 -8.36 0.03 -31.64
C ASN A 114 -8.35 0.30 -30.13
N SER A 115 -9.16 1.25 -29.65
CA SER A 115 -9.29 1.53 -28.22
C SER A 115 -10.14 0.46 -27.54
N SER A 116 -9.46 -0.51 -26.92
CA SER A 116 -10.08 -1.52 -26.08
C SER A 116 -9.68 -1.35 -24.62
N ALA A 117 -10.55 -1.80 -23.73
CA ALA A 117 -10.27 -1.92 -22.31
C ALA A 117 -10.67 -3.30 -21.78
N LEU A 118 -9.85 -3.85 -20.89
CA LEU A 118 -10.11 -5.13 -20.22
C LEU A 118 -10.64 -4.87 -18.81
N LEU A 119 -11.54 -5.73 -18.31
CA LEU A 119 -12.10 -5.64 -16.96
C LEU A 119 -11.07 -6.07 -15.88
N GLU A 120 -10.02 -5.27 -15.74
CA GLU A 120 -8.96 -5.45 -14.77
C GLU A 120 -8.20 -4.14 -14.53
N GLN A 121 -7.49 -4.04 -13.41
CA GLN A 121 -6.51 -2.96 -13.22
C GLN A 121 -5.30 -3.22 -14.10
N CYS A 122 -4.74 -2.18 -14.73
CA CYS A 122 -3.50 -2.38 -15.49
C CYS A 122 -2.38 -2.92 -14.61
N PRO A 123 -1.56 -3.86 -15.14
CA PRO A 123 -0.38 -4.31 -14.44
C PRO A 123 0.49 -3.09 -14.11
N ARG A 124 1.05 -3.10 -12.90
CA ARG A 124 2.14 -2.17 -12.56
C ARG A 124 3.37 -2.54 -13.38
N GLU A 125 4.39 -1.68 -13.38
CA GLU A 125 5.69 -1.92 -14.04
C GLU A 125 6.12 -3.40 -13.99
N ASP A 126 6.67 -3.92 -15.08
CA ASP A 126 6.98 -5.36 -15.26
C ASP A 126 7.85 -5.95 -14.13
N ASP A 127 8.74 -5.13 -13.55
CA ASP A 127 9.60 -5.53 -12.43
C ASP A 127 8.92 -5.51 -11.05
N CYS A 128 7.73 -4.94 -10.94
CA CYS A 128 7.05 -4.76 -9.65
C CYS A 128 6.70 -6.11 -9.01
N HIS A 129 6.27 -7.09 -9.81
CA HIS A 129 5.95 -8.42 -9.31
C HIS A 129 7.18 -9.09 -8.70
N ARG A 130 8.34 -8.99 -9.36
CA ARG A 130 9.62 -9.52 -8.87
C ARG A 130 10.08 -8.81 -7.59
N LYS A 131 9.99 -7.48 -7.54
CA LYS A 131 10.31 -6.69 -6.34
C LYS A 131 9.41 -7.05 -5.15
N PHE A 132 8.12 -7.26 -5.40
CA PHE A 132 7.16 -7.71 -4.38
C PHE A 132 7.52 -9.11 -3.85
N ILE A 133 7.83 -10.07 -4.72
CA ILE A 133 8.27 -11.41 -4.30
C ILE A 133 9.54 -11.33 -3.45
N LEU A 134 10.53 -10.54 -3.87
CA LEU A 134 11.77 -10.34 -3.11
C LEU A 134 11.51 -9.73 -1.73
N PHE A 135 10.60 -8.76 -1.63
CA PHE A 135 10.16 -8.18 -0.35
C PHE A 135 9.46 -9.21 0.54
N MET A 136 8.56 -10.03 -0.02
CA MET A 136 7.84 -11.06 0.75
C MET A 136 8.79 -12.15 1.27
N LEU A 137 9.73 -12.60 0.43
CA LEU A 137 10.74 -13.58 0.86
C LEU A 137 11.67 -13.00 1.92
N SER A 138 12.20 -11.80 1.69
CA SER A 138 13.12 -11.15 2.66
C SER A 138 12.44 -10.85 3.99
N SER A 139 11.18 -10.41 4.01
CA SER A 139 10.41 -10.16 5.24
C SER A 139 10.11 -11.44 6.00
N SER A 140 9.84 -12.54 5.29
CA SER A 140 9.67 -13.86 5.91
C SER A 140 10.96 -14.33 6.59
N VAL A 141 12.11 -14.17 5.92
CA VAL A 141 13.42 -14.54 6.48
C VAL A 141 13.79 -13.64 7.66
N ALA A 142 13.56 -12.33 7.56
CA ALA A 142 13.77 -11.40 8.67
C ALA A 142 12.89 -11.75 9.88
N ALA A 143 11.61 -12.06 9.66
CA ALA A 143 10.69 -12.49 10.71
C ALA A 143 11.16 -13.78 11.41
N PHE A 144 11.71 -14.73 10.64
CA PHE A 144 12.30 -15.95 11.19
C PHE A 144 13.48 -15.64 12.14
N PHE A 145 14.43 -14.80 11.74
CA PHE A 145 15.55 -14.39 12.61
C PHE A 145 15.07 -13.67 13.88
N ASN A 146 14.09 -12.77 13.75
CA ASN A 146 13.48 -12.10 14.90
C ASN A 146 12.81 -13.09 15.87
N ALA A 147 12.08 -14.08 15.33
CA ALA A 147 11.47 -15.13 16.16
C ALA A 147 12.52 -15.98 16.89
N LEU A 148 13.64 -16.31 16.23
CA LEU A 148 14.76 -17.02 16.86
C LEU A 148 15.45 -16.18 17.95
N ALA A 149 15.56 -14.86 17.76
CA ALA A 149 16.14 -13.94 18.73
C ALA A 149 15.26 -13.74 19.98
N PHE A 150 13.94 -13.94 19.87
CA PHE A 150 13.00 -13.69 20.96
C PHE A 150 13.29 -14.54 22.22
N THR A 151 13.48 -15.85 22.04
CA THR A 151 13.74 -16.80 23.14
C THR A 151 15.03 -16.52 23.94
N PRO A 152 16.21 -16.35 23.30
CA PRO A 152 17.44 -16.03 23.99
C PRO A 152 17.40 -14.63 24.61
N SER A 153 16.72 -13.66 23.99
CA SER A 153 16.52 -12.31 24.55
C SER A 153 15.69 -12.37 25.84
N TYR A 154 14.59 -13.11 25.81
CA TYR A 154 13.74 -13.31 27.00
C TYR A 154 14.49 -14.05 28.12
N THR A 155 15.29 -15.06 27.77
CA THR A 155 16.11 -15.81 28.73
C THR A 155 17.22 -14.96 29.33
N PHE A 156 17.87 -14.12 28.51
CA PHE A 156 18.88 -13.16 28.94
C PHE A 156 18.27 -12.17 29.94
N PHE A 157 17.12 -11.59 29.63
CA PHE A 157 16.40 -10.66 30.50
C PHE A 157 16.06 -11.28 31.87
N ILE A 158 15.43 -12.46 31.90
CA ILE A 158 15.07 -13.13 33.17
C ILE A 158 16.31 -13.47 34.01
N ARG A 159 17.42 -13.88 33.38
CA ARG A 159 18.64 -14.22 34.11
C ARG A 159 19.42 -13.02 34.63
N GLY A 160 19.21 -11.84 34.04
CA GLY A 160 19.79 -10.59 34.51
C GLY A 160 19.09 -10.02 35.75
N ILE A 161 17.91 -10.54 36.11
CA ILE A 161 17.05 -9.99 37.16
C ILE A 161 17.01 -10.93 38.36
N ARG A 162 16.84 -10.37 39.56
CA ARG A 162 16.63 -11.14 40.79
C ARG A 162 15.29 -11.89 40.71
N LYS A 163 15.30 -13.17 41.08
CA LYS A 163 14.18 -14.10 40.83
C LYS A 163 12.84 -13.72 41.48
N ASP A 164 12.90 -12.96 42.58
CA ASP A 164 11.76 -12.40 43.33
C ASP A 164 11.04 -11.28 42.56
N LEU A 165 11.71 -10.59 41.62
CA LEU A 165 11.17 -9.44 40.89
C LEU A 165 10.86 -9.74 39.42
N THR A 166 11.07 -10.98 38.96
CA THR A 166 10.93 -11.35 37.54
C THR A 166 9.54 -11.05 36.97
N SER A 167 8.47 -11.42 37.68
CA SER A 167 7.09 -11.18 37.21
C SER A 167 6.76 -9.70 37.12
N PHE A 168 7.23 -8.90 38.09
CA PHE A 168 7.07 -7.45 38.09
C PHE A 168 7.83 -6.80 36.92
N ALA A 169 9.08 -7.21 36.69
CA ALA A 169 9.88 -6.69 35.59
C ALA A 169 9.30 -7.02 34.21
N LEU A 170 8.75 -8.23 34.04
CA LEU A 170 8.05 -8.62 32.81
C LEU A 170 6.77 -7.79 32.58
N GLY A 171 6.02 -7.49 33.66
CA GLY A 171 4.89 -6.57 33.63
C GLY A 171 5.29 -5.17 33.15
N ILE A 172 6.39 -4.62 33.69
CA ILE A 172 6.92 -3.31 33.25
C ILE A 172 7.39 -3.37 31.79
N GLN A 173 8.17 -4.38 31.41
CA GLN A 173 8.67 -4.52 30.04
C GLN A 173 7.52 -4.56 29.03
N THR A 174 6.48 -5.36 29.31
CA THR A 174 5.31 -5.46 28.43
C THR A 174 4.52 -4.16 28.36
N LEU A 175 4.33 -3.47 29.49
CA LEU A 175 3.69 -2.15 29.54
C LEU A 175 4.44 -1.14 28.67
N ILE A 176 5.76 -1.02 28.85
CA ILE A 176 6.60 -0.09 28.10
C ILE A 176 6.53 -0.38 26.60
N THR A 177 6.69 -1.65 26.19
CA THR A 177 6.61 -2.03 24.77
C THR A 177 5.25 -1.73 24.17
N ARG A 178 4.16 -1.92 24.91
CA ARG A 178 2.81 -1.60 24.42
C ARG A 178 2.59 -0.10 24.31
N VAL A 179 3.02 0.68 25.29
CA VAL A 179 2.85 2.14 25.30
C VAL A 179 3.71 2.81 24.22
N LEU A 180 4.96 2.38 24.04
CA LEU A 180 5.89 3.02 23.11
C LEU A 180 5.80 2.51 21.67
N ALA A 181 5.41 1.26 21.46
CA ALA A 181 5.36 0.68 20.11
C ALA A 181 3.96 0.12 19.77
N GLY A 182 3.37 -0.68 20.66
CA GLY A 182 2.12 -1.40 20.36
C GLY A 182 0.90 -0.51 20.08
N ILE A 183 0.73 0.58 20.82
CA ILE A 183 -0.36 1.55 20.67
C ILE A 183 -0.08 2.56 19.55
N PRO A 184 1.08 3.26 19.54
CA PRO A 184 1.32 4.29 18.52
C PRO A 184 1.52 3.72 17.12
N ALA A 185 2.06 2.51 16.95
CA ALA A 185 2.30 1.94 15.63
C ALA A 185 1.03 1.88 14.76
N PRO A 186 -0.07 1.20 15.15
CA PRO A 186 -1.27 1.14 14.31
C PRO A 186 -1.93 2.51 14.11
N ILE A 187 -1.82 3.44 15.07
CA ILE A 187 -2.36 4.80 14.94
C ILE A 187 -1.60 5.58 13.86
N VAL A 188 -0.26 5.56 13.92
CA VAL A 188 0.59 6.25 12.94
C VAL A 188 0.46 5.61 11.56
N PHE A 189 0.46 4.27 11.47
CA PHE A 189 0.28 3.58 10.19
C PHE A 189 -1.11 3.83 9.61
N GLY A 190 -2.17 3.84 10.44
CA GLY A 190 -3.52 4.20 10.00
C GLY A 190 -3.58 5.63 9.45
N ALA A 191 -3.09 6.60 10.22
CA ALA A 191 -3.04 8.00 9.80
C ALA A 191 -2.21 8.20 8.52
N ALA A 192 -1.10 7.48 8.37
CA ALA A 192 -0.27 7.53 7.17
C ALA A 192 -1.03 6.99 5.94
N ILE A 193 -1.74 5.87 6.07
CA ILE A 193 -2.58 5.32 5.00
C ILE A 193 -3.64 6.34 4.58
N ASP A 194 -4.41 6.85 5.54
CA ASP A 194 -5.50 7.79 5.28
C ASP A 194 -5.00 9.09 4.65
N SER A 195 -3.84 9.59 5.09
CA SER A 195 -3.23 10.82 4.54
C SER A 195 -2.85 10.73 3.06
N THR A 196 -2.62 9.51 2.57
CA THR A 196 -2.21 9.27 1.18
C THR A 196 -3.40 8.97 0.26
N CYS A 197 -4.63 9.08 0.75
CA CYS A 197 -5.81 8.85 -0.07
C CYS A 197 -5.93 9.90 -1.18
N LEU A 198 -5.98 9.43 -2.44
CA LEU A 198 -6.18 10.29 -3.61
C LEU A 198 -7.65 10.33 -4.06
N LYS A 199 -8.38 9.23 -3.90
CA LYS A 199 -9.79 9.16 -4.29
C LYS A 199 -10.58 8.25 -3.35
N SER A 200 -11.55 8.82 -2.66
CA SER A 200 -12.46 8.11 -1.77
C SER A 200 -13.73 7.65 -2.46
N SER A 201 -14.37 6.62 -1.90
CA SER A 201 -15.72 6.27 -2.28
C SER A 201 -16.67 7.36 -1.82
N SER A 202 -17.35 8.01 -2.77
CA SER A 202 -18.39 8.99 -2.46
C SER A 202 -19.73 8.25 -2.39
N GLY A 203 -20.28 8.09 -1.19
CA GLY A 203 -21.65 7.64 -1.01
C GLY A 203 -22.65 8.70 -1.48
N PRO A 204 -23.95 8.36 -1.61
CA PRO A 204 -25.00 9.37 -1.73
C PRO A 204 -24.86 10.39 -0.58
N ALA A 205 -25.23 11.65 -0.84
CA ALA A 205 -24.91 12.86 -0.06
C ALA A 205 -25.13 12.82 1.48
N CYS A 206 -25.72 11.75 2.02
CA CYS A 206 -26.02 11.56 3.43
C CYS A 206 -25.20 10.46 4.13
N GLN A 207 -24.31 9.72 3.44
CA GLN A 207 -23.66 8.52 4.00
C GLN A 207 -22.16 8.66 4.33
N GLY A 208 -21.58 9.85 4.15
CA GLY A 208 -20.18 10.14 4.46
C GLY A 208 -19.20 9.54 3.44
N GLU A 209 -17.92 9.81 3.68
CA GLU A 209 -16.81 9.33 2.87
C GLU A 209 -16.53 7.84 3.19
N GLY A 210 -16.52 6.98 2.17
CA GLY A 210 -16.27 5.54 2.31
C GLY A 210 -14.78 5.18 2.23
N SER A 211 -14.46 3.90 1.99
CA SER A 211 -13.06 3.48 1.86
C SER A 211 -12.36 4.15 0.68
N CYS A 212 -11.06 4.39 0.79
CA CYS A 212 -10.27 4.96 -0.29
C CYS A 212 -9.97 3.94 -1.39
N HIS A 213 -10.19 4.34 -2.65
CA HIS A 213 -9.99 3.53 -3.84
C HIS A 213 -8.55 3.56 -4.35
N VAL A 214 -7.89 4.72 -4.28
CA VAL A 214 -6.52 4.91 -4.79
C VAL A 214 -5.69 5.67 -3.76
N TYR A 215 -4.51 5.12 -3.46
CA TYR A 215 -3.54 5.71 -2.55
C TYR A 215 -2.26 6.13 -3.28
N ASP A 216 -1.64 7.22 -2.85
CA ASP A 216 -0.30 7.62 -3.30
C ASP A 216 0.78 6.79 -2.59
N VAL A 217 1.24 5.75 -3.27
CA VAL A 217 2.28 4.85 -2.75
C VAL A 217 3.65 5.52 -2.60
N ASN A 218 3.91 6.62 -3.30
CA ASN A 218 5.19 7.32 -3.24
C ASN A 218 5.23 8.28 -2.04
N GLU A 219 4.11 8.91 -1.72
CA GLU A 219 3.93 9.69 -0.50
C GLU A 219 3.94 8.76 0.72
N TYR A 220 3.23 7.61 0.65
CA TYR A 220 3.19 6.63 1.75
C TYR A 220 4.58 6.12 2.12
N ARG A 221 5.44 5.83 1.13
CA ARG A 221 6.84 5.41 1.36
C ARG A 221 7.68 6.49 2.06
N ARG A 222 7.36 7.78 1.84
CA ARG A 222 8.06 8.95 2.38
C ARG A 222 7.36 9.54 3.61
N ALA A 223 6.28 8.92 4.08
CA ALA A 223 5.41 9.45 5.12
C ALA A 223 6.01 9.64 6.54
N PRO A 224 7.22 9.19 6.94
CA PRO A 224 7.76 9.68 8.22
C PRO A 224 8.10 11.19 8.24
N ALA A 225 7.90 11.93 7.14
CA ALA A 225 8.21 13.37 7.05
C ALA A 225 7.04 14.31 6.69
N ALA A 226 5.81 13.81 6.47
CA ALA A 226 4.70 14.63 5.96
C ALA A 226 3.51 14.70 6.94
N SER A 227 3.75 15.07 8.19
CA SER A 227 2.71 15.65 9.04
C SER A 227 2.62 17.15 8.74
N ASN A 228 1.96 17.50 7.65
CA ASN A 228 1.25 18.77 7.42
C ASN A 228 1.00 18.95 5.91
N SER A 229 -0.25 18.76 5.48
CA SER A 229 -0.94 19.57 4.46
C SER A 229 -2.04 18.78 3.74
N ARG A 230 -3.09 18.38 4.47
CA ARG A 230 -4.42 18.20 3.88
C ARG A 230 -5.50 18.11 4.96
N SER A 231 -5.55 19.15 5.79
CA SER A 231 -6.78 19.56 6.47
C SER A 231 -7.29 20.80 5.73
N LEU A 232 -8.59 20.86 5.47
CA LEU A 232 -9.36 21.87 4.72
C LEU A 232 -9.60 21.48 3.26
N HIS A 233 -10.66 20.71 3.01
CA HIS A 233 -11.95 21.27 2.60
C HIS A 233 -13.07 20.25 2.76
#